data_AF-A0A536A2M1-F1
#
_entry.id   AF-A0A536A2M1-F1
#
_cell.length_a   1.000
_cell.length_b   1.000
_cell.length_c   1.000
_cell.angle_alpha   90.00
_cell.angle_beta   90.00
_cell.angle_gamma   90.00
#
_symmetry.space_group_name_H-M   'P 1'
#
loop_
_entity.id
_entity.type
_entity.pdbx_description
1 polymer ?
#
loop_
_entity_poly.entity_id
_entity_poly.type
_entity_poly.pdbx_seq_one_letter_code
_entity_poly.pdbx_strand_id
1 'polypeptide(L)'
;MGTPRSLRGGGAWRKRFASATMVAFVVAAFLGGLAQPVAADDPLGDALKKKQELERAVQNARANTERYQAAASQFQAVVNDTNVKIADLAEKADAAQSEADQLYYQIQIAEEQLALVSFQLNETRALADSLNAQANEESKQLVTREDLYAKHLRTTYRQALVSPLEMLLSSASLTEFANRLQAMIFINRQDVQLANDIRALRVDTQLKLDDASTKEKEILGLQDQVTNTRKVLTVQKDRYDKLVAEANTAMDAQDQVRADAATNRNVAVGQVVSSKGQTANLQAQLDRADAMYEFLAAQAAGNCGCGNYLGAKLAIWPVTGPITSPFGPRWGGFHNGIDIAAPMYTPIRAAAAGVVVTVGKPYFAYGDTAEIVIVAHGFNLSTLYAHLDDRRLPPVQVGQRVSAGQTIGYVGMTGFTTGPHLHFMTIANGRAVNPMTYLP
;
A
#
# COMPACT_ATOMS: atom_id res chain seq x y z
N MET A 1 -35.46 5.28 30.80
CA MET A 1 -36.07 3.99 31.20
C MET A 1 -36.64 3.34 29.96
N GLY A 2 -36.31 2.07 29.68
CA GLY A 2 -36.95 1.27 28.63
C GLY A 2 -35.99 0.65 27.61
N THR A 3 -35.26 -0.39 28.01
CA THR A 3 -34.64 -1.39 27.12
C THR A 3 -35.63 -2.56 26.86
N PRO A 4 -35.33 -3.59 26.04
CA PRO A 4 -35.62 -3.64 24.61
C PRO A 4 -36.47 -4.88 24.22
N ARG A 5 -36.97 -4.94 22.97
CA ARG A 5 -37.48 -6.19 22.37
C ARG A 5 -36.78 -6.52 21.07
N SER A 6 -36.22 -7.73 21.07
CA SER A 6 -35.57 -8.45 19.99
C SER A 6 -36.54 -8.89 18.89
N LEU A 7 -36.11 -8.84 17.63
CA LEU A 7 -36.47 -9.85 16.64
C LEU A 7 -35.27 -10.17 15.74
N ARG A 8 -35.25 -11.44 15.35
CA ARG A 8 -34.15 -12.27 14.88
C ARG A 8 -34.41 -12.60 13.40
N GLY A 9 -33.34 -12.73 12.61
CA GLY A 9 -33.35 -13.21 11.22
C GLY A 9 -32.55 -12.25 10.34
N GLY A 10 -31.45 -12.61 9.69
CA GLY A 10 -31.04 -13.89 9.15
C GLY A 10 -30.72 -13.64 7.67
N GLY A 11 -29.46 -13.82 7.25
CA GLY A 11 -29.06 -13.67 5.85
C GLY A 11 -27.72 -12.96 5.65
N ALA A 12 -26.64 -13.63 6.02
CA ALA A 12 -25.30 -13.25 5.64
C ALA A 12 -25.10 -13.52 4.14
N TRP A 13 -24.64 -12.54 3.36
CA TRP A 13 -23.95 -12.76 2.07
C TRP A 13 -23.10 -11.53 1.75
N ARG A 14 -21.81 -11.54 2.14
CA ARG A 14 -20.78 -10.72 1.52
C ARG A 14 -19.47 -11.51 1.42
N LYS A 15 -19.12 -11.81 0.18
CA LYS A 15 -17.89 -12.46 -0.26
C LYS A 15 -16.70 -11.58 0.12
N ARG A 16 -15.79 -12.11 0.94
CA ARG A 16 -14.46 -11.52 1.18
C ARG A 16 -13.49 -12.20 0.21
N PHE A 17 -13.00 -11.44 -0.77
CA PHE A 17 -11.75 -11.74 -1.46
C PHE A 17 -10.61 -11.15 -0.61
N ALA A 18 -9.72 -12.01 -0.14
CA ALA A 18 -8.31 -11.72 0.12
C ALA A 18 -7.66 -13.02 0.62
N SER A 19 -7.01 -13.72 -0.29
CA SER A 19 -6.18 -14.88 -0.03
C SER A 19 -4.95 -14.45 0.78
N ALA A 20 -5.04 -14.56 2.10
CA ALA A 20 -3.87 -14.50 2.98
C ALA A 20 -3.35 -15.93 3.14
N THR A 21 -2.40 -16.32 2.30
CA THR A 21 -1.64 -17.57 2.47
C THR A 21 -0.71 -17.40 3.66
N MET A 22 -1.23 -17.54 4.88
CA MET A 22 -0.42 -17.77 6.08
C MET A 22 0.17 -19.17 5.97
N VAL A 23 1.45 -19.27 5.63
CA VAL A 23 2.23 -20.48 5.86
C VAL A 23 2.56 -20.52 7.35
N ALA A 24 1.64 -21.10 8.14
CA ALA A 24 1.88 -21.44 9.53
C ALA A 24 2.74 -22.72 9.59
N PHE A 25 4.04 -22.58 9.86
CA PHE A 25 4.87 -23.70 10.27
C PHE A 25 4.59 -24.03 11.74
N VAL A 26 3.74 -25.03 11.98
CA VAL A 26 3.58 -25.65 13.30
C VAL A 26 4.81 -26.53 13.54
N VAL A 27 5.66 -26.10 14.47
CA VAL A 27 6.70 -26.92 15.07
C VAL A 27 5.99 -27.92 16.00
N ALA A 28 5.71 -29.11 15.50
CA ALA A 28 5.27 -30.23 16.33
C ALA A 28 6.51 -30.93 16.90
N ALA A 29 6.82 -30.60 18.16
CA ALA A 29 7.76 -31.34 18.98
C ALA A 29 7.19 -32.73 19.27
N PHE A 30 7.82 -33.78 18.75
CA PHE A 30 7.56 -35.16 19.14
C PHE A 30 8.41 -35.48 20.37
N LEU A 31 7.80 -35.41 21.55
CA LEU A 31 8.28 -36.06 22.78
C LEU A 31 7.49 -37.35 22.94
N GLY A 32 8.12 -38.47 22.59
CA GLY A 32 7.61 -39.82 22.79
C GLY A 32 8.78 -40.75 23.05
N GLY A 33 9.06 -41.00 24.32
CA GLY A 33 10.17 -41.83 24.76
C GLY A 33 9.97 -43.30 24.39
N LEU A 34 11.00 -43.87 23.78
CA LEU A 34 11.29 -45.30 23.85
C LEU A 34 12.78 -45.42 24.19
N ALA A 35 13.06 -46.05 25.32
CA ALA A 35 14.40 -46.36 25.78
C ALA A 35 15.14 -47.18 24.72
N GLN A 36 16.28 -46.66 24.25
CA GLN A 36 17.22 -47.40 23.41
C GLN A 36 18.41 -47.86 24.25
N PRO A 37 19.00 -49.03 23.92
CA PRO A 37 20.08 -49.62 24.68
C PRO A 37 21.31 -48.71 24.65
N VAL A 38 22.08 -48.70 25.75
CA VAL A 38 23.34 -47.96 25.89
C VAL A 38 24.29 -48.37 24.77
N ALA A 39 24.41 -47.51 23.76
CA ALA A 39 25.37 -47.66 22.67
C ALA A 39 26.77 -47.47 23.25
N ALA A 40 27.73 -48.30 22.81
CA ALA A 40 29.14 -48.03 23.02
C ALA A 40 29.44 -46.62 22.47
N ASP A 41 30.07 -45.76 23.27
CA ASP A 41 30.40 -44.38 22.89
C ASP A 41 31.15 -44.39 21.54
N ASP A 42 30.51 -43.91 20.47
CA ASP A 42 31.11 -43.60 19.17
C ASP A 42 31.10 -42.08 18.96
N PRO A 43 32.02 -41.34 19.63
CA PRO A 43 32.06 -39.88 19.54
C PRO A 43 32.26 -39.38 18.11
N LEU A 44 32.93 -40.17 17.26
CA LEU A 44 33.21 -39.80 15.88
C LEU A 44 31.96 -39.91 14.99
N GLY A 45 31.20 -41.01 15.13
CA GLY A 45 29.93 -41.19 14.44
C GLY A 45 28.88 -40.15 14.86
N ASP A 46 28.83 -39.81 16.14
CA ASP A 46 27.91 -38.78 16.65
C ASP A 46 28.31 -37.37 16.19
N ALA A 47 29.60 -37.05 16.17
CA ALA A 47 30.09 -35.78 15.61
C ALA A 47 29.78 -35.67 14.10
N LEU A 48 29.92 -36.76 13.34
CA LEU A 48 29.59 -36.80 11.91
C LEU A 48 28.09 -36.57 11.66
N LYS A 49 27.21 -37.24 12.42
CA LYS A 49 25.76 -37.00 12.35
C LYS A 49 25.44 -35.54 12.64
N LYS A 50 26.04 -34.98 13.69
CA LYS A 50 25.79 -33.59 14.09
C LYS A 50 26.22 -32.59 13.02
N LYS A 51 27.38 -32.82 12.40
CA LYS A 51 27.85 -32.05 11.24
C LYS A 51 26.84 -32.11 10.09
N GLN A 52 26.43 -33.31 9.67
CA GLN A 52 25.49 -33.51 8.56
C GLN A 52 24.12 -32.84 8.81
N GLU A 53 23.63 -32.87 10.05
CA GLU A 53 22.41 -32.14 10.45
C GLU A 53 22.57 -30.63 10.29
N LEU A 54 23.70 -30.06 10.74
CA LEU A 54 24.00 -28.64 10.63
C LEU A 54 24.21 -28.19 9.19
N GLU A 55 24.85 -29.01 8.35
CA GLU A 55 24.99 -28.75 6.91
C GLU A 55 23.62 -28.60 6.23
N ARG A 56 22.68 -29.53 6.51
CA ARG A 56 21.30 -29.43 6.01
C ARG A 56 20.59 -28.19 6.55
N ALA A 57 20.77 -27.88 7.83
CA ALA A 57 20.16 -26.69 8.43
C ALA A 57 20.67 -25.39 7.80
N VAL A 58 21.98 -25.28 7.56
CA VAL A 58 22.61 -24.14 6.86
C VAL A 58 22.09 -24.02 5.43
N GLN A 59 22.03 -25.12 4.67
CA GLN A 59 21.50 -25.09 3.30
C GLN A 59 20.05 -24.59 3.27
N ASN A 60 19.19 -25.10 4.15
CA ASN A 60 17.81 -24.64 4.26
C ASN A 60 17.72 -23.16 4.66
N ALA A 61 18.56 -22.71 5.58
CA ALA A 61 18.58 -21.30 6.00
C ALA A 61 19.07 -20.35 4.89
N ARG A 62 20.05 -20.78 4.08
CA ARG A 62 20.51 -20.03 2.89
C ARG A 62 19.41 -19.93 1.85
N ALA A 63 18.75 -21.04 1.53
CA ALA A 63 17.61 -21.06 0.60
C ALA A 63 16.47 -20.15 1.07
N ASN A 64 16.17 -20.11 2.37
CA ASN A 64 15.18 -19.19 2.92
C ASN A 64 15.61 -17.72 2.80
N THR A 65 16.88 -17.40 3.07
CA THR A 65 17.42 -16.04 2.90
C THR A 65 17.32 -15.58 1.45
N GLU A 66 17.66 -16.44 0.49
CA GLU A 66 17.53 -16.16 -0.94
C GLU A 66 16.07 -15.91 -1.34
N ARG A 67 15.12 -16.68 -0.80
CA ARG A 67 13.68 -16.45 -1.01
C ARG A 67 13.24 -15.08 -0.48
N TYR A 68 13.64 -14.69 0.73
CA TYR A 68 13.31 -13.38 1.27
C TYR A 68 13.96 -12.24 0.47
N GLN A 69 15.18 -12.43 -0.02
CA GLN A 69 15.84 -11.45 -0.89
C GLN A 69 15.16 -11.33 -2.26
N ALA A 70 14.71 -12.44 -2.85
CA ALA A 70 13.95 -12.44 -4.09
C ALA A 70 12.56 -11.79 -3.91
N ALA A 71 11.89 -12.03 -2.78
CA ALA A 71 10.65 -11.32 -2.45
C ALA A 71 10.89 -9.82 -2.25
N ALA A 72 12.00 -9.44 -1.61
CA ALA A 72 12.38 -8.04 -1.42
C ALA A 72 12.80 -7.35 -2.74
N SER A 73 13.34 -8.07 -3.74
CA SER A 73 13.63 -7.47 -5.05
C SER A 73 12.35 -7.27 -5.88
N GLN A 74 11.36 -8.15 -5.74
CA GLN A 74 10.02 -7.95 -6.30
C GLN A 74 9.27 -6.76 -5.65
N PHE A 75 9.67 -6.33 -4.45
CA PHE A 75 9.12 -5.15 -3.79
C PHE A 75 9.29 -3.87 -4.63
N GLN A 76 10.28 -3.79 -5.53
CA GLN A 76 10.43 -2.62 -6.40
C GLN A 76 9.24 -2.42 -7.34
N ALA A 77 8.63 -3.51 -7.84
CA ALA A 77 7.43 -3.43 -8.65
C ALA A 77 6.23 -2.92 -7.82
N VAL A 78 6.13 -3.37 -6.57
CA VAL A 78 5.10 -2.90 -5.61
C VAL A 78 5.28 -1.42 -5.29
N VAL A 79 6.52 -0.96 -5.09
CA VAL A 79 6.83 0.46 -4.87
C VAL A 79 6.42 1.30 -6.08
N ASN A 80 6.72 0.84 -7.30
CA ASN A 80 6.33 1.56 -8.51
C ASN A 80 4.80 1.67 -8.63
N ASP A 81 4.07 0.58 -8.43
CA ASP A 81 2.60 0.57 -8.42
C ASP A 81 2.01 1.48 -7.32
N THR A 82 2.61 1.45 -6.13
CA THR A 82 2.22 2.30 -5.00
C THR A 82 2.45 3.77 -5.33
N ASN A 83 3.58 4.12 -5.96
CA ASN A 83 3.87 5.50 -6.37
C ASN A 83 2.87 6.01 -7.42
N VAL A 84 2.46 5.15 -8.36
CA VAL A 84 1.40 5.48 -9.33
C VAL A 84 0.08 5.76 -8.61
N LYS A 85 -0.31 4.93 -7.64
CA LYS A 85 -1.51 5.16 -6.82
C LYS A 85 -1.44 6.46 -6.01
N ILE A 86 -0.28 6.77 -5.41
CA ILE A 86 -0.06 8.01 -4.68
C ILE A 86 -0.20 9.23 -5.60
N ALA A 87 0.30 9.14 -6.83
CA ALA A 87 0.19 10.19 -7.83
C ALA A 87 -1.25 10.39 -8.31
N ASP A 88 -1.98 9.31 -8.61
CA ASP A 88 -3.41 9.37 -8.98
C ASP A 88 -4.28 9.95 -7.85
N LEU A 89 -4.00 9.59 -6.60
CA LEU A 89 -4.69 10.18 -5.44
C LEU A 89 -4.35 11.67 -5.25
N ALA A 90 -3.08 12.06 -5.49
CA ALA A 90 -2.67 13.46 -5.45
C ALA A 90 -3.42 14.28 -6.51
N GLU A 91 -3.46 13.79 -7.76
CA GLU A 91 -4.13 14.46 -8.86
C GLU A 91 -5.64 14.61 -8.60
N LYS A 92 -6.28 13.57 -8.05
CA LYS A 92 -7.69 13.65 -7.63
C LYS A 92 -7.93 14.68 -6.53
N ALA A 93 -7.05 14.73 -5.52
CA ALA A 93 -7.16 15.71 -4.44
C ALA A 93 -6.99 17.13 -4.97
N ASP A 94 -5.99 17.36 -5.82
CA ASP A 94 -5.71 18.67 -6.43
C ASP A 94 -6.86 19.12 -7.35
N ALA A 95 -7.41 18.22 -8.17
CA ALA A 95 -8.54 18.52 -9.04
C ALA A 95 -9.79 18.88 -8.25
N ALA A 96 -10.13 18.11 -7.20
CA ALA A 96 -11.27 18.38 -6.34
C ALA A 96 -11.09 19.70 -5.58
N GLN A 97 -9.89 19.97 -5.06
CA GLN A 97 -9.58 21.22 -4.37
C GLN A 97 -9.67 22.43 -5.31
N SER A 98 -9.12 22.33 -6.52
CA SER A 98 -9.20 23.41 -7.51
C SER A 98 -10.64 23.72 -7.91
N GLU A 99 -11.50 22.70 -8.06
CA GLU A 99 -12.92 22.90 -8.34
C GLU A 99 -13.63 23.55 -7.12
N ALA A 100 -13.29 23.12 -5.90
CA ALA A 100 -13.84 23.69 -4.67
C ALA A 100 -13.48 25.18 -4.53
N ASP A 101 -12.22 25.56 -4.80
CA ASP A 101 -11.76 26.95 -4.72
C ASP A 101 -12.49 27.84 -5.73
N GLN A 102 -12.71 27.35 -6.95
CA GLN A 102 -13.50 28.08 -7.95
C GLN A 102 -14.96 28.26 -7.51
N LEU A 103 -15.59 27.21 -6.98
CA LEU A 103 -16.94 27.25 -6.44
C LEU A 103 -17.06 28.20 -5.24
N TYR A 104 -16.06 28.23 -4.36
CA TYR A 104 -16.02 29.14 -3.22
C TYR A 104 -16.16 30.61 -3.64
N TYR A 105 -15.38 31.05 -4.62
CA TYR A 105 -15.48 32.43 -5.14
C TYR A 105 -16.84 32.69 -5.81
N GLN A 106 -17.38 31.72 -6.56
CA GLN A 106 -18.71 31.86 -7.17
C GLN A 106 -19.82 32.00 -6.12
N ILE A 107 -19.75 31.21 -5.04
CA ILE A 107 -20.70 31.27 -3.92
C ILE A 107 -20.64 32.66 -3.26
N GLN A 108 -19.45 33.18 -2.96
CA GLN A 108 -19.29 34.52 -2.37
C GLN A 108 -19.89 35.61 -3.26
N ILE A 109 -19.60 35.59 -4.57
CA ILE A 109 -20.16 36.55 -5.53
C ILE A 109 -21.70 36.44 -5.58
N ALA A 110 -22.24 35.23 -5.61
CA ALA A 110 -23.67 34.99 -5.65
C ALA A 110 -24.39 35.43 -4.35
N GLU A 111 -23.74 35.30 -3.19
CA GLU A 111 -24.24 35.80 -1.90
C GLU A 111 -24.34 37.32 -1.87
N GLU A 112 -23.31 38.01 -2.35
CA GLU A 112 -23.31 39.48 -2.45
C GLU A 112 -24.38 39.98 -3.43
N GLN A 113 -24.53 39.32 -4.58
CA GLN A 113 -25.61 39.61 -5.52
C GLN A 113 -26.99 39.37 -4.91
N LEU A 114 -27.15 38.27 -4.15
CA LEU A 114 -28.40 37.98 -3.45
C LEU A 114 -28.72 39.05 -2.40
N ALA A 115 -27.72 39.54 -1.67
CA ALA A 115 -27.88 40.62 -0.70
C ALA A 115 -28.34 41.91 -1.38
N LEU A 116 -27.71 42.29 -2.51
CA LEU A 116 -28.09 43.47 -3.28
C LEU A 116 -29.53 43.39 -3.81
N VAL A 117 -29.91 42.26 -4.43
CA VAL A 117 -31.27 42.06 -4.96
C VAL A 117 -32.30 42.03 -3.83
N SER A 118 -31.95 41.43 -2.68
CA SER A 118 -32.82 41.43 -1.49
C SER A 118 -33.01 42.83 -0.92
N PHE A 119 -31.97 43.66 -0.94
CA PHE A 119 -32.06 45.08 -0.55
C PHE A 119 -32.97 45.85 -1.51
N GLN A 120 -32.76 45.73 -2.82
CA GLN A 120 -33.63 46.34 -3.84
C GLN A 120 -35.10 45.93 -3.69
N LEU A 121 -35.37 44.64 -3.43
CA LEU A 121 -36.70 44.14 -3.18
C LEU A 121 -37.38 44.83 -1.98
N ASN A 122 -36.65 45.05 -0.90
CA ASN A 122 -37.20 45.71 0.30
C ASN A 122 -37.45 47.20 0.05
N GLU A 123 -36.55 47.91 -0.63
CA GLU A 123 -36.74 49.31 -1.01
C GLU A 123 -37.95 49.48 -1.95
N THR A 124 -38.07 48.64 -2.97
CA THR A 124 -39.19 48.67 -3.93
C THR A 124 -40.52 48.37 -3.23
N ARG A 125 -40.55 47.45 -2.26
CA ARG A 125 -41.73 47.19 -1.42
C ARG A 125 -42.11 48.41 -0.57
N ALA A 126 -41.14 48.99 0.15
CA ALA A 126 -41.39 50.15 0.97
C ALA A 126 -41.92 51.34 0.15
N LEU A 127 -41.40 51.52 -1.07
CA LEU A 127 -41.88 52.54 -2.00
C LEU A 127 -43.31 52.25 -2.46
N ALA A 128 -43.63 51.02 -2.86
CA ALA A 128 -44.99 50.62 -3.27
C ALA A 128 -45.99 50.84 -2.12
N ASP A 129 -45.64 50.44 -0.90
CA ASP A 129 -46.46 50.64 0.30
C ASP A 129 -46.70 52.13 0.59
N SER A 130 -45.65 52.96 0.45
CA SER A 130 -45.75 54.41 0.61
C SER A 130 -46.67 55.05 -0.45
N LEU A 131 -46.53 54.66 -1.72
CA LEU A 131 -47.39 55.16 -2.81
C LEU A 131 -48.86 54.78 -2.57
N ASN A 132 -49.13 53.53 -2.19
CA ASN A 132 -50.46 53.05 -1.85
C ASN A 132 -51.04 53.81 -0.65
N ALA A 133 -50.24 54.07 0.39
CA ALA A 133 -50.68 54.84 1.56
C ALA A 133 -51.04 56.29 1.20
N GLN A 134 -50.23 56.94 0.37
CA GLN A 134 -50.50 58.30 -0.12
C GLN A 134 -51.75 58.34 -1.00
N ALA A 135 -51.89 57.43 -1.95
CA ALA A 135 -53.08 57.34 -2.81
C ALA A 135 -54.36 57.09 -2.01
N ASN A 136 -54.30 56.27 -0.96
CA ASN A 136 -55.42 56.05 -0.05
C ASN A 136 -55.81 57.31 0.72
N GLU A 137 -54.84 58.12 1.15
CA GLU A 137 -55.13 59.38 1.84
C GLU A 137 -55.70 60.43 0.88
N GLU A 138 -55.15 60.54 -0.32
CA GLU A 138 -55.68 61.43 -1.38
C GLU A 138 -57.08 61.02 -1.80
N SER A 139 -57.38 59.73 -1.86
CA SER A 139 -58.72 59.22 -2.15
C SER A 139 -59.75 59.66 -1.09
N LYS A 140 -59.37 59.70 0.20
CA LYS A 140 -60.27 60.22 1.26
C LYS A 140 -60.49 61.73 1.14
N GLN A 141 -59.43 62.48 0.84
CA GLN A 141 -59.52 63.92 0.61
C GLN A 141 -60.39 64.23 -0.61
N LEU A 142 -60.26 63.44 -1.66
CA LEU A 142 -61.03 63.56 -2.89
C LEU A 142 -62.53 63.39 -2.60
N VAL A 143 -62.93 62.33 -1.88
CA VAL A 143 -64.33 62.10 -1.47
C VAL A 143 -64.88 63.31 -0.70
N THR A 144 -64.09 63.86 0.22
CA THR A 144 -64.50 65.02 1.04
C THR A 144 -64.68 66.27 0.18
N ARG A 145 -63.75 66.54 -0.74
CA ARG A 145 -63.79 67.71 -1.65
C ARG A 145 -64.93 67.59 -2.66
N GLU A 146 -65.16 66.38 -3.19
CA GLU A 146 -66.26 66.10 -4.12
C GLU A 146 -67.62 66.28 -3.47
N ASP A 147 -67.81 65.82 -2.22
CA ASP A 147 -69.04 66.05 -1.47
C ASP A 147 -69.28 67.55 -1.21
N LEU A 148 -68.23 68.30 -0.82
CA LEU A 148 -68.32 69.75 -0.65
C LEU A 148 -68.70 70.45 -1.95
N TYR A 149 -68.03 70.11 -3.07
CA TYR A 149 -68.32 70.67 -4.38
C TYR A 149 -69.75 70.33 -4.83
N ALA A 150 -70.21 69.09 -4.63
CA ALA A 150 -71.57 68.68 -4.93
C ALA A 150 -72.63 69.41 -4.08
N LYS A 151 -72.32 69.74 -2.81
CA LYS A 151 -73.17 70.57 -1.94
C LYS A 151 -73.24 72.01 -2.44
N HIS A 152 -72.12 72.60 -2.83
CA HIS A 152 -72.07 73.94 -3.42
C HIS A 152 -72.86 74.00 -4.73
N LEU A 153 -72.62 73.06 -5.67
CA LEU A 153 -73.37 72.99 -6.92
C LEU A 153 -74.88 72.87 -6.71
N ARG A 154 -75.34 72.07 -5.74
CA ARG A 154 -76.78 71.97 -5.41
C ARG A 154 -77.34 73.27 -4.86
N THR A 155 -76.59 73.95 -3.99
CA THR A 155 -76.98 75.24 -3.41
C THR A 155 -77.02 76.31 -4.49
N THR A 156 -75.97 76.41 -5.31
CA THR A 156 -75.89 77.31 -6.46
C THR A 156 -77.01 77.03 -7.44
N TYR A 157 -77.31 75.78 -7.81
CA TYR A 157 -78.44 75.46 -8.69
C TYR A 157 -79.80 75.93 -8.13
N ARG A 158 -80.03 75.78 -6.82
CA ARG A 158 -81.25 76.26 -6.16
C ARG A 158 -81.33 77.79 -6.09
N GLN A 159 -80.19 78.48 -5.98
CA GLN A 159 -80.12 79.95 -5.84
C GLN A 159 -79.92 80.70 -7.16
N ALA A 160 -79.30 80.08 -8.16
CA ALA A 160 -78.96 80.64 -9.48
C ALA A 160 -80.16 80.70 -10.44
N LEU A 161 -81.33 80.26 -9.99
CA LEU A 161 -82.61 80.58 -10.64
C LEU A 161 -82.98 82.07 -10.50
N VAL A 162 -82.28 82.81 -9.63
CA VAL A 162 -82.47 84.26 -9.42
C VAL A 162 -81.42 85.02 -10.22
N SER A 163 -81.83 85.69 -11.30
CA SER A 163 -80.91 86.51 -12.10
C SER A 163 -80.33 87.67 -11.26
N PRO A 164 -79.15 88.23 -11.59
CA PRO A 164 -78.64 89.42 -10.88
C PRO A 164 -79.65 90.58 -10.86
N LEU A 165 -80.49 90.69 -11.89
CA LEU A 165 -81.58 91.65 -11.97
C LEU A 165 -82.71 91.32 -10.97
N GLU A 166 -83.10 90.06 -10.85
CA GLU A 166 -84.08 89.59 -9.87
C GLU A 166 -83.53 89.65 -8.43
N MET A 167 -82.23 89.47 -8.26
CA MET A 167 -81.54 89.63 -6.99
C MET A 167 -81.49 91.09 -6.55
N LEU A 168 -81.34 92.01 -7.51
CA LEU A 168 -81.46 93.45 -7.28
C LEU A 168 -82.91 93.83 -6.91
N LEU A 169 -83.92 93.27 -7.59
CA LEU A 169 -85.34 93.55 -7.35
C LEU A 169 -85.88 92.91 -6.05
N SER A 170 -85.26 91.84 -5.55
CA SER A 170 -85.67 91.12 -4.33
C SER A 170 -84.91 91.54 -3.06
N SER A 171 -83.87 92.37 -3.18
CA SER A 171 -83.09 92.83 -2.02
C SER A 171 -83.71 94.09 -1.40
N ALA A 172 -83.75 94.20 -0.07
CA ALA A 172 -84.35 95.34 0.63
C ALA A 172 -83.50 96.62 0.56
N SER A 173 -82.21 96.50 0.19
CA SER A 173 -81.29 97.62 0.00
C SER A 173 -80.19 97.32 -1.02
N LEU A 174 -79.55 98.38 -1.54
CA LEU A 174 -78.40 98.26 -2.45
C LEU A 174 -77.20 97.55 -1.78
N THR A 175 -77.01 97.75 -0.48
CA THR A 175 -75.95 97.11 0.31
C THR A 175 -76.19 95.60 0.44
N GLU A 176 -77.44 95.18 0.66
CA GLU A 176 -77.81 93.76 0.70
C GLU A 176 -77.58 93.10 -0.66
N PHE A 177 -78.00 93.75 -1.75
CA PHE A 177 -77.72 93.27 -3.10
C PHE A 177 -76.21 93.12 -3.37
N ALA A 178 -75.42 94.14 -3.02
CA ALA A 178 -73.96 94.11 -3.21
C ALA A 178 -73.29 92.97 -2.43
N ASN A 179 -73.69 92.75 -1.17
CA ASN A 179 -73.19 91.64 -0.35
C ASN A 179 -73.56 90.27 -0.95
N ARG A 180 -74.79 90.10 -1.44
CA ARG A 180 -75.26 88.86 -2.09
C ARG A 180 -74.50 88.61 -3.40
N LEU A 181 -74.27 89.65 -4.22
CA LEU A 181 -73.53 89.56 -5.47
C LEU A 181 -72.04 89.25 -5.23
N GLN A 182 -71.42 89.90 -4.25
CA GLN A 182 -70.02 89.63 -3.88
C GLN A 182 -69.84 88.20 -3.34
N ALA A 183 -70.77 87.72 -2.51
CA ALA A 183 -70.77 86.34 -2.03
C ALA A 183 -70.89 85.34 -3.19
N MET A 184 -71.79 85.60 -4.15
CA MET A 184 -71.95 84.77 -5.35
C MET A 184 -70.67 84.72 -6.19
N ILE A 185 -70.01 85.85 -6.44
CA ILE A 185 -68.75 85.91 -7.20
C ILE A 185 -67.63 85.17 -6.46
N PHE A 186 -67.53 85.35 -5.15
CA PHE A 186 -66.53 84.69 -4.32
C PHE A 186 -66.70 83.17 -4.31
N ILE A 187 -67.93 82.68 -4.09
CA ILE A 187 -68.26 81.24 -4.10
C ILE A 187 -67.96 80.64 -5.47
N ASN A 188 -68.36 81.27 -6.58
CA ASN A 188 -68.05 80.76 -7.92
C ASN A 188 -66.55 80.67 -8.20
N ARG A 189 -65.76 81.65 -7.74
CA ARG A 189 -64.28 81.58 -7.86
C ARG A 189 -63.70 80.43 -7.04
N GLN A 190 -64.18 80.25 -5.80
CA GLN A 190 -63.78 79.13 -4.96
C GLN A 190 -64.18 77.77 -5.55
N ASP A 191 -65.36 77.66 -6.16
CA ASP A 191 -65.86 76.44 -6.80
C ASP A 191 -65.02 76.06 -8.03
N VAL A 192 -64.62 77.04 -8.85
CA VAL A 192 -63.70 76.79 -9.98
C VAL A 192 -62.35 76.29 -9.46
N GLN A 193 -61.81 76.89 -8.39
CA GLN A 193 -60.57 76.42 -7.78
C GLN A 193 -60.73 75.01 -7.19
N LEU A 194 -61.80 74.74 -6.45
CA LEU A 194 -62.09 73.43 -5.87
C LEU A 194 -62.23 72.36 -6.96
N ALA A 195 -62.89 72.67 -8.09
CA ALA A 195 -62.99 71.76 -9.23
C ALA A 195 -61.63 71.46 -9.87
N ASN A 196 -60.75 72.46 -9.98
CA ASN A 196 -59.39 72.27 -10.48
C ASN A 196 -58.55 71.44 -9.51
N ASP A 197 -58.66 71.69 -8.20
CA ASP A 197 -58.00 70.91 -7.16
C ASP A 197 -58.47 69.44 -7.17
N ILE A 198 -59.78 69.20 -7.29
CA ILE A 198 -60.35 67.85 -7.43
C ILE A 198 -59.76 67.15 -8.66
N ARG A 199 -59.68 67.86 -9.80
CA ARG A 199 -59.10 67.29 -11.03
C ARG A 199 -57.63 66.95 -10.85
N ALA A 200 -56.83 67.85 -10.27
CA ALA A 200 -55.41 67.62 -10.01
C ALA A 200 -55.22 66.43 -9.07
N LEU A 201 -55.97 66.39 -7.96
CA LEU A 201 -55.91 65.31 -6.98
C LEU A 201 -56.30 63.96 -7.59
N ARG A 202 -57.35 63.89 -8.42
CA ARG A 202 -57.72 62.67 -9.15
C ARG A 202 -56.59 62.14 -10.03
N VAL A 203 -55.95 63.02 -10.80
CA VAL A 203 -54.85 62.64 -11.69
C VAL A 203 -53.67 62.14 -10.87
N ASP A 204 -53.28 62.87 -9.83
CA ASP A 204 -52.16 62.53 -8.95
C ASP A 204 -52.41 61.20 -8.20
N THR A 205 -53.62 60.98 -7.68
CA THR A 205 -54.01 59.71 -7.05
C THR A 205 -53.87 58.55 -8.03
N GLN A 206 -54.37 58.71 -9.27
CA GLN A 206 -54.30 57.66 -10.28
C GLN A 206 -52.86 57.36 -10.67
N LEU A 207 -52.01 58.38 -10.85
CA LEU A 207 -50.59 58.20 -11.14
C LEU A 207 -49.89 57.40 -10.03
N LYS A 208 -50.16 57.71 -8.75
CA LYS A 208 -49.60 56.93 -7.63
C LYS A 208 -50.05 55.47 -7.62
N LEU A 209 -51.32 55.19 -7.95
CA LEU A 209 -51.84 53.83 -8.06
C LEU A 209 -51.19 53.06 -9.22
N ASP A 210 -51.01 53.70 -10.37
CA ASP A 210 -50.36 53.11 -11.55
C ASP A 210 -48.87 52.83 -11.28
N ASP A 211 -48.17 53.75 -10.63
CA ASP A 211 -46.78 53.58 -10.19
C ASP A 211 -46.66 52.46 -9.15
N ALA A 212 -47.56 52.40 -8.16
CA ALA A 212 -47.60 51.33 -7.18
C ALA A 212 -47.81 49.95 -7.84
N SER A 213 -48.76 49.84 -8.77
CA SER A 213 -48.99 48.61 -9.52
C SER A 213 -47.79 48.20 -10.38
N THR A 214 -47.06 49.17 -10.94
CA THR A 214 -45.81 48.91 -11.66
C THR A 214 -44.74 48.37 -10.71
N LYS A 215 -44.61 48.94 -9.51
CA LYS A 215 -43.68 48.47 -8.48
C LYS A 215 -44.05 47.09 -7.94
N GLU A 216 -45.33 46.75 -7.82
CA GLU A 216 -45.79 45.39 -7.48
C GLU A 216 -45.31 44.34 -8.48
N LYS A 217 -45.31 44.65 -9.79
CA LYS A 217 -44.77 43.75 -10.82
C LYS A 217 -43.25 43.59 -10.70
N GLU A 218 -42.53 44.68 -10.40
CA GLU A 218 -41.08 44.66 -10.16
C GLU A 218 -40.73 43.79 -8.94
N ILE A 219 -41.53 43.89 -7.87
CA ILE A 219 -41.40 43.09 -6.65
C ILE A 219 -41.50 41.59 -6.96
N LEU A 220 -42.47 41.16 -7.78
CA LEU A 220 -42.60 39.76 -8.18
C LEU A 220 -41.35 39.24 -8.91
N GLY A 221 -40.83 40.02 -9.86
CA GLY A 221 -39.60 39.67 -10.59
C GLY A 221 -38.39 39.55 -9.66
N LEU A 222 -38.22 40.50 -8.73
CA LEU A 222 -37.15 40.47 -7.74
C LEU A 222 -37.31 39.29 -6.76
N GLN A 223 -38.54 38.96 -6.35
CA GLN A 223 -38.81 37.77 -5.51
C GLN A 223 -38.42 36.47 -6.20
N ASP A 224 -38.73 36.34 -7.49
CA ASP A 224 -38.36 35.19 -8.30
C ASP A 224 -36.84 35.09 -8.43
N GLN A 225 -36.16 36.22 -8.66
CA GLN A 225 -34.70 36.26 -8.71
C GLN A 225 -34.07 35.84 -7.38
N VAL A 226 -34.54 36.36 -6.24
CA VAL A 226 -34.09 35.94 -4.89
C VAL A 226 -34.29 34.44 -4.70
N THR A 227 -35.45 33.91 -5.08
CA THR A 227 -35.79 32.49 -4.91
C THR A 227 -34.91 31.59 -5.77
N ASN A 228 -34.69 31.95 -7.03
CA ASN A 228 -33.86 31.18 -7.95
C ASN A 228 -32.38 31.22 -7.55
N THR A 229 -31.86 32.40 -7.19
CA THR A 229 -30.48 32.52 -6.69
C THR A 229 -30.26 31.70 -5.43
N ARG A 230 -31.20 31.70 -4.47
CA ARG A 230 -31.10 30.85 -3.27
C ARG A 230 -31.05 29.35 -3.59
N LYS A 231 -31.84 28.89 -4.57
CA LYS A 231 -31.81 27.50 -5.03
C LYS A 231 -30.45 27.14 -5.63
N VAL A 232 -29.93 27.97 -6.53
CA VAL A 232 -28.60 27.76 -7.15
C VAL A 232 -27.51 27.73 -6.08
N LEU A 233 -27.54 28.67 -5.14
CA LEU A 233 -26.57 28.76 -4.05
C LEU A 233 -26.58 27.51 -3.16
N THR A 234 -27.76 26.96 -2.89
CA THR A 234 -27.89 25.70 -2.11
C THR A 234 -27.19 24.56 -2.82
N VAL A 235 -27.44 24.37 -4.12
CA VAL A 235 -26.80 23.32 -4.92
C VAL A 235 -25.28 23.52 -5.00
N GLN A 236 -24.82 24.76 -5.17
CA GLN A 236 -23.40 25.08 -5.21
C GLN A 236 -22.70 24.79 -3.88
N LYS A 237 -23.31 25.17 -2.75
CA LYS A 237 -22.78 24.87 -1.40
C LYS A 237 -22.69 23.37 -1.14
N ASP A 238 -23.73 22.61 -1.50
CA ASP A 238 -23.71 21.15 -1.38
C ASP A 238 -22.61 20.51 -2.24
N ARG A 239 -22.35 21.05 -3.44
CA ARG A 239 -21.25 20.59 -4.30
C ARG A 239 -19.88 20.96 -3.73
N TYR A 240 -19.73 22.17 -3.20
CA TYR A 240 -18.52 22.61 -2.52
C TYR A 240 -18.17 21.69 -1.34
N ASP A 241 -19.12 21.41 -0.45
CA ASP A 241 -18.90 20.54 0.70
C ASP A 241 -18.49 19.12 0.28
N LYS A 242 -19.09 18.59 -0.80
CA LYS A 242 -18.71 17.29 -1.38
C LYS A 242 -17.29 17.31 -1.93
N LEU A 243 -16.89 18.33 -2.66
CA LEU A 243 -15.54 18.45 -3.23
C LEU A 243 -14.47 18.53 -2.14
N VAL A 244 -14.73 19.31 -1.09
CA VAL A 244 -13.82 19.39 0.08
C VAL A 244 -13.71 18.02 0.77
N ALA A 245 -14.82 17.31 0.93
CA ALA A 245 -14.80 15.95 1.49
C ALA A 245 -14.08 14.94 0.60
N GLU A 246 -14.26 15.02 -0.72
CA GLU A 246 -13.57 14.19 -1.72
C GLU A 246 -12.06 14.44 -1.69
N ALA A 247 -11.62 15.70 -1.62
CA ALA A 247 -10.21 16.07 -1.52
C ALA A 247 -9.58 15.51 -0.23
N ASN A 248 -10.22 15.72 0.93
CA ASN A 248 -9.74 15.20 2.21
C ASN A 248 -9.67 13.66 2.21
N THR A 249 -10.67 12.99 1.66
CA THR A 249 -10.68 11.52 1.55
C THR A 249 -9.53 11.00 0.68
N ALA A 250 -9.22 11.71 -0.41
CA ALA A 250 -8.10 11.35 -1.29
C ALA A 250 -6.74 11.56 -0.59
N MET A 251 -6.60 12.63 0.19
CA MET A 251 -5.40 12.89 1.01
C MET A 251 -5.23 11.83 2.11
N ASP A 252 -6.27 11.49 2.85
CA ASP A 252 -6.24 10.44 3.88
C ASP A 252 -5.86 9.07 3.28
N ALA A 253 -6.45 8.74 2.13
CA ALA A 253 -6.11 7.52 1.40
C ALA A 253 -4.63 7.52 0.95
N GLN A 254 -4.11 8.67 0.51
CA GLN A 254 -2.71 8.81 0.13
C GLN A 254 -1.78 8.55 1.32
N ASP A 255 -2.08 9.12 2.48
CA ASP A 255 -1.28 8.95 3.69
C ASP A 255 -1.34 7.52 4.21
N GLN A 256 -2.51 6.88 4.15
CA GLN A 256 -2.65 5.46 4.47
C GLN A 256 -1.80 4.59 3.53
N VAL A 257 -1.85 4.84 2.23
CA VAL A 257 -1.04 4.10 1.24
C VAL A 257 0.46 4.27 1.52
N ARG A 258 0.91 5.47 1.88
CA ARG A 258 2.30 5.73 2.30
C ARG A 258 2.68 4.98 3.57
N ALA A 259 1.81 4.98 4.58
CA ALA A 259 2.03 4.29 5.84
C ALA A 259 2.10 2.76 5.67
N ASP A 260 1.20 2.20 4.86
CA ASP A 260 1.18 0.77 4.52
C ASP A 260 2.45 0.39 3.74
N ALA A 261 2.89 1.23 2.79
CA ALA A 261 4.11 1.01 2.05
C ALA A 261 5.36 1.03 2.93
N ALA A 262 5.44 1.98 3.87
CA ALA A 262 6.53 2.05 4.85
C ALA A 262 6.55 0.81 5.77
N THR A 263 5.38 0.37 6.24
CA THR A 263 5.23 -0.83 7.07
C THR A 263 5.68 -2.08 6.32
N ASN A 264 5.19 -2.28 5.09
CA ASN A 264 5.56 -3.41 4.25
C ASN A 264 7.07 -3.44 3.96
N ARG A 265 7.68 -2.28 3.72
CA ARG A 265 9.13 -2.15 3.54
C ARG A 265 9.88 -2.60 4.80
N ASN A 266 9.48 -2.13 5.97
CA ASN A 266 10.13 -2.46 7.24
C ASN A 266 10.01 -3.96 7.56
N VAL A 267 8.87 -4.57 7.27
CA VAL A 267 8.66 -6.02 7.43
C VAL A 267 9.59 -6.81 6.48
N ALA A 268 9.64 -6.44 5.20
CA ALA A 268 10.47 -7.12 4.22
C ALA A 268 11.97 -7.02 4.58
N VAL A 269 12.45 -5.84 4.94
CA VAL A 269 13.84 -5.63 5.38
C VAL A 269 14.14 -6.39 6.68
N GLY A 270 13.22 -6.35 7.65
CA GLY A 270 13.35 -7.07 8.91
C GLY A 270 13.47 -8.58 8.74
N GLN A 271 12.68 -9.18 7.83
CA GLN A 271 12.76 -10.60 7.50
C GLN A 271 14.12 -10.98 6.91
N VAL A 272 14.66 -10.18 5.98
CA VAL A 272 15.98 -10.42 5.38
C VAL A 272 17.09 -10.33 6.43
N VAL A 273 17.06 -9.31 7.29
CA VAL A 273 18.06 -9.13 8.35
C VAL A 273 18.01 -10.29 9.35
N SER A 274 16.82 -10.68 9.79
CA SER A 274 16.62 -11.80 10.72
C SER A 274 17.10 -13.13 10.13
N SER A 275 16.72 -13.42 8.88
CA SER A 275 17.13 -14.64 8.17
C SER A 275 18.65 -14.71 8.00
N LYS A 276 19.31 -13.60 7.63
CA LYS A 276 20.78 -13.52 7.55
C LYS A 276 21.44 -13.81 8.90
N GLY A 277 20.91 -13.27 9.99
CA GLY A 277 21.41 -13.53 11.34
C GLY A 277 21.30 -15.02 11.74
N GLN A 278 20.18 -15.67 11.41
CA GLN A 278 19.98 -17.10 11.64
C GLN A 278 20.96 -17.95 10.81
N THR A 279 21.13 -17.63 9.53
CA THR A 279 22.10 -18.31 8.66
C THR A 279 23.53 -18.18 9.18
N ALA A 280 23.94 -16.99 9.63
CA ALA A 280 25.27 -16.77 10.19
C ALA A 280 25.51 -17.57 11.48
N ASN A 281 24.51 -17.66 12.36
CA ASN A 281 24.60 -18.46 13.59
C ASN A 281 24.72 -19.96 13.28
N LEU A 282 23.89 -20.49 12.37
CA LEU A 282 23.97 -21.88 11.94
C LEU A 282 25.32 -22.20 11.27
N GLN A 283 25.87 -21.28 10.47
CA GLN A 283 27.19 -21.43 9.88
C GLN A 283 28.27 -21.55 10.96
N ALA A 284 28.26 -20.67 11.97
CA ALA A 284 29.22 -20.73 13.06
C ALA A 284 29.11 -22.03 13.89
N GLN A 285 27.90 -22.61 14.01
CA GLN A 285 27.71 -23.92 14.64
C GLN A 285 28.28 -25.04 13.78
N LEU A 286 28.06 -24.98 12.46
CA LEU A 286 28.64 -25.94 11.51
C LEU A 286 30.17 -25.91 11.56
N ASP A 287 30.78 -24.73 11.51
CA ASP A 287 32.24 -24.58 11.56
C ASP A 287 32.84 -25.18 12.85
N ARG A 288 32.13 -25.07 13.99
CA ARG A 288 32.53 -25.72 15.26
C ARG A 288 32.36 -27.24 15.22
N ALA A 289 31.29 -27.73 14.62
CA ALA A 289 31.04 -29.17 14.46
C ALA A 289 32.07 -29.81 13.52
N ASP A 290 32.46 -29.11 12.45
CA ASP A 290 33.53 -29.49 11.55
C ASP A 290 34.87 -29.63 12.29
N ALA A 291 35.27 -28.60 13.05
CA ALA A 291 36.50 -28.63 13.83
C ALA A 291 36.51 -29.77 14.88
N MET A 292 35.36 -30.05 15.51
CA MET A 292 35.21 -31.17 16.45
C MET A 292 35.36 -32.52 15.76
N TYR A 293 34.72 -32.70 14.61
CA TYR A 293 34.83 -33.93 13.82
C TYR A 293 36.27 -34.17 13.37
N GLU A 294 36.96 -33.14 12.87
CA GLU A 294 38.38 -33.21 12.48
C GLU A 294 39.28 -33.62 13.65
N PHE A 295 39.05 -33.05 14.84
CA PHE A 295 39.79 -33.40 16.05
C PHE A 295 39.60 -34.86 16.47
N LEU A 296 38.34 -35.34 16.51
CA LEU A 296 38.01 -36.71 16.88
C LEU A 296 38.53 -37.72 15.84
N ALA A 297 38.46 -37.38 14.55
CA ALA A 297 38.99 -38.21 13.47
C ALA A 297 40.52 -38.36 13.60
N ALA A 298 41.23 -37.28 13.92
CA ALA A 298 42.67 -37.31 14.18
C ALA A 298 43.03 -38.16 15.41
N GLN A 299 42.26 -38.06 16.49
CA GLN A 299 42.46 -38.88 17.70
C GLN A 299 42.23 -40.37 17.43
N ALA A 300 41.15 -40.72 16.71
CA ALA A 300 40.86 -42.10 16.32
C ALA A 300 41.95 -42.70 15.42
N ALA A 301 42.50 -41.90 14.49
CA ALA A 301 43.62 -42.30 13.64
C ALA A 301 44.91 -42.56 14.45
N GLY A 302 45.15 -41.80 15.53
CA GLY A 302 46.29 -42.01 16.43
C GLY A 302 46.21 -43.30 17.25
N ASN A 303 45.00 -43.77 17.58
CA ASN A 303 44.77 -44.91 18.47
C ASN A 303 44.68 -46.28 17.76
N CYS A 304 44.85 -46.34 16.42
CA CYS A 304 44.69 -47.56 15.63
C CYS A 304 45.78 -48.64 15.82
N GLY A 305 46.81 -48.39 16.64
CA GLY A 305 47.92 -49.33 16.86
C GLY A 305 48.77 -49.57 15.59
N CYS A 306 48.68 -48.68 14.63
CA CYS A 306 49.50 -48.66 13.42
C CYS A 306 50.85 -48.02 13.82
N GLY A 307 51.91 -48.82 14.04
CA GLY A 307 53.19 -48.39 14.67
C GLY A 307 54.18 -47.58 13.78
N ASN A 308 55.13 -46.87 14.42
CA ASN A 308 55.98 -45.77 13.88
C ASN A 308 56.29 -45.77 12.36
N TYR A 309 55.82 -44.75 11.64
CA TYR A 309 56.18 -44.45 10.25
C TYR A 309 57.45 -43.60 10.25
N LEU A 310 58.57 -44.27 9.98
CA LEU A 310 59.92 -43.72 9.95
C LEU A 310 60.25 -42.96 8.65
N GLY A 311 59.26 -42.36 7.98
CA GLY A 311 59.47 -41.67 6.70
C GLY A 311 59.82 -42.60 5.53
N ALA A 312 59.49 -43.89 5.61
CA ALA A 312 59.78 -44.88 4.57
C ALA A 312 58.76 -44.81 3.43
N LYS A 313 59.20 -44.79 2.18
CA LYS A 313 58.34 -44.87 0.98
C LYS A 313 57.25 -45.96 1.13
N LEU A 314 56.10 -45.75 0.49
CA LEU A 314 55.08 -46.78 0.26
C LEU A 314 55.74 -48.01 -0.38
N ALA A 315 55.21 -49.19 -0.06
CA ALA A 315 55.86 -50.45 -0.42
C ALA A 315 55.76 -50.76 -1.92
N ILE A 316 54.64 -50.40 -2.57
CA ILE A 316 54.38 -50.68 -3.98
C ILE A 316 53.56 -49.58 -4.66
N TRP A 317 53.58 -49.58 -5.98
CA TRP A 317 52.59 -48.85 -6.78
C TRP A 317 51.20 -49.54 -6.69
N PRO A 318 50.11 -48.77 -6.56
CA PRO A 318 48.76 -49.33 -6.39
C PRO A 318 48.17 -49.92 -7.68
N VAL A 319 48.63 -49.43 -8.83
CA VAL A 319 48.34 -49.94 -10.17
C VAL A 319 49.52 -49.60 -11.10
N THR A 320 49.69 -50.36 -12.18
CA THR A 320 50.69 -50.08 -13.21
C THR A 320 50.05 -49.36 -14.40
N GLY A 321 50.52 -48.17 -14.73
CA GLY A 321 50.02 -47.38 -15.85
C GLY A 321 50.65 -46.00 -15.94
N PRO A 322 50.44 -45.25 -17.04
CA PRO A 322 50.94 -43.88 -17.15
C PRO A 322 50.16 -42.93 -16.23
N ILE A 323 50.85 -41.95 -15.65
CA ILE A 323 50.22 -40.86 -14.93
C ILE A 323 49.60 -39.91 -15.95
N THR A 324 48.28 -39.80 -15.97
CA THR A 324 47.53 -38.91 -16.88
C THR A 324 47.30 -37.53 -16.28
N SER A 325 47.34 -37.40 -14.96
CA SER A 325 47.19 -36.13 -14.25
C SER A 325 48.06 -36.11 -12.99
N PRO A 326 49.04 -35.20 -12.89
CA PRO A 326 49.89 -35.08 -11.70
C PRO A 326 49.19 -34.33 -10.57
N PHE A 327 49.75 -34.44 -9.36
CA PHE A 327 49.35 -33.64 -8.19
C PHE A 327 49.69 -32.17 -8.39
N GLY A 328 48.76 -31.26 -8.07
CA GLY A 328 48.99 -29.82 -8.11
C GLY A 328 47.90 -29.01 -8.83
N PRO A 329 48.17 -27.72 -9.13
CA PRO A 329 47.21 -26.84 -9.79
C PRO A 329 46.78 -27.34 -11.17
N ARG A 330 45.47 -27.29 -11.47
CA ARG A 330 44.87 -27.59 -12.79
C ARG A 330 43.95 -26.46 -13.23
N TRP A 331 43.57 -26.44 -14.51
CA TRP A 331 42.56 -25.50 -14.98
C TRP A 331 41.24 -25.73 -14.24
N GLY A 332 40.77 -24.73 -13.50
CA GLY A 332 39.52 -24.81 -12.72
C GLY A 332 39.65 -25.40 -11.29
N GLY A 333 40.85 -25.69 -10.78
CA GLY A 333 41.00 -26.11 -9.38
C GLY A 333 42.37 -26.68 -9.01
N PHE A 334 42.43 -27.42 -7.90
CA PHE A 334 43.63 -28.12 -7.42
C PHE A 334 43.41 -29.63 -7.47
N HIS A 335 44.36 -30.38 -8.01
CA HIS A 335 44.35 -31.84 -8.03
C HIS A 335 45.08 -32.39 -6.80
N ASN A 336 44.31 -32.99 -5.90
CA ASN A 336 44.72 -33.47 -4.57
C ASN A 336 45.31 -34.90 -4.58
N GLY A 337 45.54 -35.48 -5.75
CA GLY A 337 46.12 -36.81 -5.94
C GLY A 337 46.88 -36.91 -7.27
N ILE A 338 47.13 -38.14 -7.72
CA ILE A 338 47.58 -38.44 -9.08
C ILE A 338 46.55 -39.36 -9.75
N ASP A 339 46.36 -39.20 -11.05
CA ASP A 339 45.52 -40.10 -11.84
C ASP A 339 46.41 -41.05 -12.64
N ILE A 340 46.23 -42.36 -12.43
CA ILE A 340 47.00 -43.41 -13.09
C ILE A 340 46.05 -44.17 -14.03
N ALA A 341 46.26 -44.04 -15.34
CA ALA A 341 45.40 -44.71 -16.31
C ALA A 341 45.66 -46.21 -16.35
N ALA A 342 44.58 -46.98 -16.30
CA ALA A 342 44.62 -48.44 -16.40
C ALA A 342 43.27 -48.94 -16.95
N PRO A 343 43.24 -50.08 -17.67
CA PRO A 343 41.99 -50.63 -18.18
C PRO A 343 40.95 -50.86 -17.07
N MET A 344 39.65 -50.75 -17.43
CA MET A 344 38.55 -51.15 -16.55
C MET A 344 38.82 -52.51 -15.92
N TYR A 345 38.46 -52.63 -14.64
CA TYR A 345 38.62 -53.82 -13.81
C TYR A 345 40.06 -54.25 -13.50
N THR A 346 41.07 -53.42 -13.80
CA THR A 346 42.44 -53.67 -13.35
C THR A 346 42.47 -53.74 -11.81
N PRO A 347 43.06 -54.79 -11.19
CA PRO A 347 43.13 -54.88 -9.74
C PRO A 347 43.93 -53.71 -9.13
N ILE A 348 43.33 -53.03 -8.16
CA ILE A 348 43.97 -51.99 -7.35
C ILE A 348 44.49 -52.64 -6.08
N ARG A 349 45.77 -52.42 -5.79
CA ARG A 349 46.47 -53.00 -4.65
C ARG A 349 46.75 -51.95 -3.58
N ALA A 350 46.70 -52.37 -2.31
CA ALA A 350 47.12 -51.51 -1.20
C ALA A 350 48.61 -51.17 -1.33
N ALA A 351 48.92 -49.87 -1.42
CA ALA A 351 50.28 -49.36 -1.59
C ALA A 351 51.19 -49.64 -0.38
N ALA A 352 50.59 -49.83 0.80
CA ALA A 352 51.27 -50.28 2.03
C ALA A 352 50.29 -51.08 2.90
N ALA A 353 50.81 -51.80 3.90
CA ALA A 353 49.98 -52.47 4.89
C ALA A 353 49.23 -51.45 5.76
N GLY A 354 48.02 -51.78 6.22
CA GLY A 354 47.21 -50.85 6.99
C GLY A 354 45.86 -51.39 7.38
N VAL A 355 44.99 -50.50 7.86
CA VAL A 355 43.60 -50.79 8.20
C VAL A 355 42.69 -50.02 7.26
N VAL A 356 41.71 -50.70 6.67
CA VAL A 356 40.69 -50.06 5.85
C VAL A 356 39.80 -49.20 6.75
N VAL A 357 39.77 -47.89 6.53
CA VAL A 357 38.96 -46.94 7.32
C VAL A 357 37.74 -46.43 6.58
N THR A 358 37.68 -46.64 5.26
CA THR A 358 36.53 -46.26 4.44
C THR A 358 36.40 -47.21 3.25
N VAL A 359 35.17 -47.63 2.98
CA VAL A 359 34.74 -48.32 1.74
C VAL A 359 33.37 -47.73 1.37
N GLY A 360 33.12 -47.42 0.10
CA GLY A 360 31.83 -46.91 -0.36
C GLY A 360 31.93 -45.57 -1.10
N LYS A 361 30.78 -44.92 -1.27
CA LYS A 361 30.61 -43.59 -1.88
C LYS A 361 30.31 -42.53 -0.81
N PRO A 362 31.31 -42.06 -0.03
CA PRO A 362 31.08 -41.03 0.98
C PRO A 362 30.83 -39.67 0.30
N TYR A 363 29.56 -39.44 -0.08
CA TYR A 363 29.06 -38.29 -0.85
C TYR A 363 29.50 -36.92 -0.32
N PHE A 364 29.81 -36.80 0.98
CA PHE A 364 30.04 -35.53 1.66
C PHE A 364 31.52 -35.14 1.89
N ALA A 365 32.48 -36.06 1.77
CA ALA A 365 33.87 -35.76 2.17
C ALA A 365 34.74 -35.14 1.05
N TYR A 366 34.38 -35.35 -0.22
CA TYR A 366 35.24 -34.99 -1.36
C TYR A 366 34.52 -34.31 -2.54
N GLY A 367 33.21 -34.04 -2.41
CA GLY A 367 32.43 -33.40 -3.47
C GLY A 367 32.25 -34.24 -4.74
N ASP A 368 32.52 -35.55 -4.66
CA ASP A 368 32.45 -36.52 -5.76
C ASP A 368 31.67 -37.77 -5.31
N THR A 369 31.01 -38.45 -6.26
CA THR A 369 30.22 -39.68 -6.05
C THR A 369 31.01 -40.96 -6.34
N ALA A 370 32.33 -40.86 -6.38
CA ALA A 370 33.23 -41.98 -6.62
C ALA A 370 33.11 -43.05 -5.53
N GLU A 371 33.18 -44.31 -5.94
CA GLU A 371 33.44 -45.45 -5.06
C GLU A 371 34.91 -45.37 -4.64
N ILE A 372 35.17 -45.40 -3.33
CA ILE A 372 36.52 -45.24 -2.79
C ILE A 372 36.85 -46.31 -1.75
N VAL A 373 38.14 -46.53 -1.58
CA VAL A 373 38.71 -47.19 -0.39
C VAL A 373 39.73 -46.24 0.22
N ILE A 374 39.75 -46.12 1.55
CA ILE A 374 40.82 -45.43 2.28
C ILE A 374 41.49 -46.43 3.21
N VAL A 375 42.82 -46.52 3.11
CA VAL A 375 43.64 -47.35 3.99
C VAL A 375 44.48 -46.44 4.88
N ALA A 376 44.30 -46.55 6.19
CA ALA A 376 45.14 -45.90 7.18
C ALA A 376 46.39 -46.75 7.45
N HIS A 377 47.57 -46.14 7.36
CA HIS A 377 48.87 -46.78 7.56
C HIS A 377 49.50 -46.45 8.93
N GLY A 378 48.91 -45.49 9.67
CA GLY A 378 49.45 -44.93 10.91
C GLY A 378 50.13 -43.56 10.70
N PHE A 379 50.49 -42.85 11.77
CA PHE A 379 51.27 -41.58 11.71
C PHE A 379 50.59 -40.49 10.90
N ASN A 380 49.26 -40.47 10.97
CA ASN A 380 48.42 -39.63 10.14
C ASN A 380 48.68 -39.79 8.64
N LEU A 381 49.25 -40.92 8.21
CA LEU A 381 49.38 -41.31 6.81
C LEU A 381 48.23 -42.25 6.45
N SER A 382 47.49 -41.86 5.43
CA SER A 382 46.53 -42.73 4.75
C SER A 382 46.67 -42.61 3.24
N THR A 383 46.19 -43.63 2.54
CA THR A 383 46.05 -43.59 1.08
C THR A 383 44.59 -43.73 0.70
N LEU A 384 44.18 -42.93 -0.29
CA LEU A 384 42.84 -42.96 -0.85
C LEU A 384 42.91 -43.47 -2.29
N TYR A 385 42.03 -44.42 -2.60
CA TYR A 385 41.88 -45.04 -3.90
C TYR A 385 40.46 -44.71 -4.38
N ALA A 386 40.32 -43.93 -5.45
CA ALA A 386 39.04 -43.46 -5.97
C ALA A 386 38.79 -43.86 -7.42
N HIS A 387 37.55 -43.62 -7.85
CA HIS A 387 36.98 -44.06 -9.13
C HIS A 387 36.95 -45.59 -9.28
N LEU A 388 36.76 -46.32 -8.16
CA LEU A 388 36.66 -47.77 -8.18
C LEU A 388 35.40 -48.24 -8.91
N ASP A 389 35.42 -49.47 -9.40
CA ASP A 389 34.26 -50.12 -9.99
C ASP A 389 33.23 -50.45 -8.90
N ASP A 390 31.96 -50.10 -9.14
CA ASP A 390 30.85 -50.36 -8.22
C ASP A 390 30.07 -51.63 -8.55
N ARG A 391 30.44 -52.35 -9.63
CA ARG A 391 29.89 -53.66 -9.97
C ARG A 391 30.69 -54.79 -9.34
N ARG A 392 32.02 -54.71 -9.39
CA ARG A 392 32.97 -55.53 -8.64
C ARG A 392 33.36 -54.76 -7.38
N LEU A 393 32.45 -54.82 -6.41
CA LEU A 393 32.63 -54.15 -5.12
C LEU A 393 34.02 -54.45 -4.53
N PRO A 394 34.64 -53.49 -3.83
CA PRO A 394 35.88 -53.70 -3.10
C PRO A 394 35.83 -55.00 -2.29
N PRO A 395 36.78 -55.94 -2.46
CA PRO A 395 36.81 -57.20 -1.72
C PRO A 395 37.33 -56.99 -0.28
N VAL A 396 37.03 -55.84 0.32
CA VAL A 396 37.45 -55.44 1.65
C VAL A 396 36.35 -54.66 2.38
N GLN A 397 36.40 -54.64 3.71
CA GLN A 397 35.45 -53.95 4.57
C GLN A 397 36.14 -53.03 5.60
N VAL A 398 35.43 -52.02 6.11
CA VAL A 398 35.94 -51.13 7.16
C VAL A 398 36.37 -51.93 8.38
N GLY A 399 37.53 -51.59 8.94
CA GLY A 399 38.19 -52.30 10.05
C GLY A 399 39.10 -53.46 9.61
N GLN A 400 39.06 -53.88 8.33
CA GLN A 400 39.91 -54.97 7.85
C GLN A 400 41.38 -54.55 7.76
N ARG A 401 42.29 -55.39 8.29
CA ARG A 401 43.72 -55.27 8.06
C ARG A 401 44.08 -55.78 6.66
N VAL A 402 44.85 -54.98 5.93
CA VAL A 402 45.35 -55.32 4.59
C VAL A 402 46.87 -55.32 4.56
N SER A 403 47.45 -56.23 3.78
CA SER A 403 48.89 -56.26 3.50
C SER A 403 49.22 -55.43 2.26
N ALA A 404 50.45 -54.91 2.17
CA ALA A 404 50.93 -54.29 0.93
C ALA A 404 50.79 -55.29 -0.24
N GLY A 405 50.25 -54.86 -1.37
CA GLY A 405 50.00 -55.74 -2.52
C GLY A 405 48.67 -56.48 -2.50
N GLN A 406 47.93 -56.47 -1.39
CA GLN A 406 46.60 -57.05 -1.34
C GLN A 406 45.64 -56.26 -2.23
N THR A 407 44.85 -56.96 -3.05
CA THR A 407 43.78 -56.34 -3.85
C THR A 407 42.72 -55.77 -2.93
N ILE A 408 42.43 -54.48 -3.10
CA ILE A 408 41.45 -53.71 -2.32
C ILE A 408 40.32 -53.14 -3.17
N GLY A 409 40.41 -53.26 -4.50
CA GLY A 409 39.38 -52.80 -5.41
C GLY A 409 39.77 -53.05 -6.86
N TYR A 410 38.97 -52.51 -7.77
CA TYR A 410 39.19 -52.60 -9.20
C TYR A 410 39.01 -51.23 -9.85
N VAL A 411 39.82 -50.92 -10.84
CA VAL A 411 39.69 -49.66 -11.61
C VAL A 411 38.31 -49.60 -12.24
N GLY A 412 37.62 -48.47 -12.02
CA GLY A 412 36.28 -48.23 -12.52
C GLY A 412 36.17 -46.86 -13.16
N MET A 413 34.94 -46.35 -13.16
CA MET A 413 34.58 -45.04 -13.70
C MET A 413 33.49 -44.35 -12.87
N THR A 414 33.49 -44.56 -11.55
CA THR A 414 32.53 -43.90 -10.65
C THR A 414 32.97 -42.46 -10.34
N GLY A 415 32.02 -41.55 -10.15
CA GLY A 415 32.33 -40.14 -9.88
C GLY A 415 32.72 -39.32 -11.11
N PHE A 416 33.39 -38.20 -10.90
CA PHE A 416 33.81 -37.25 -11.94
C PHE A 416 35.05 -37.74 -12.69
N THR A 417 34.85 -38.63 -13.67
CA THR A 417 35.92 -39.21 -14.49
C THR A 417 35.68 -39.00 -16.00
N THR A 418 36.76 -38.90 -16.79
CA THR A 418 36.72 -38.82 -18.26
C THR A 418 37.13 -40.13 -18.95
N GLY A 419 37.57 -41.14 -18.19
CA GLY A 419 38.02 -42.44 -18.71
C GLY A 419 38.55 -43.34 -17.58
N PRO A 420 38.76 -44.65 -17.82
CA PRO A 420 39.21 -45.58 -16.78
C PRO A 420 40.58 -45.19 -16.20
N HIS A 421 40.63 -44.89 -14.90
CA HIS A 421 41.85 -44.58 -14.16
C HIS A 421 41.67 -44.79 -12.65
N LEU A 422 42.77 -44.85 -11.92
CA LEU A 422 42.79 -44.76 -10.46
C LEU A 422 43.17 -43.33 -10.06
N HIS A 423 42.30 -42.64 -9.32
CA HIS A 423 42.70 -41.45 -8.58
C HIS A 423 43.31 -41.88 -7.24
N PHE A 424 44.59 -41.58 -7.04
CA PHE A 424 45.36 -41.98 -5.88
C PHE A 424 45.82 -40.77 -5.08
N MET A 425 45.40 -40.69 -3.81
CA MET A 425 45.86 -39.64 -2.91
C MET A 425 46.72 -40.23 -1.80
N THR A 426 47.74 -39.47 -1.40
CA THR A 426 48.42 -39.65 -0.13
C THR A 426 47.98 -38.53 0.79
N ILE A 427 47.47 -38.89 1.97
CA ILE A 427 46.99 -37.95 2.97
C ILE A 427 47.92 -38.06 4.17
N ALA A 428 48.66 -36.99 4.45
CA ALA A 428 49.57 -36.91 5.58
C ALA A 428 49.13 -35.78 6.52
N ASN A 429 48.97 -36.06 7.81
CA ASN A 429 48.50 -35.09 8.81
C ASN A 429 47.16 -34.42 8.41
N GLY A 430 46.24 -35.21 7.86
CA GLY A 430 44.91 -34.74 7.43
C GLY A 430 44.92 -33.89 6.14
N ARG A 431 46.08 -33.72 5.49
CA ARG A 431 46.20 -32.95 4.25
C ARG A 431 46.65 -33.83 3.09
N ALA A 432 46.07 -33.61 1.93
CA ALA A 432 46.55 -34.21 0.70
C ALA A 432 47.97 -33.69 0.38
N VAL A 433 48.89 -34.61 0.14
CA VAL A 433 50.29 -34.32 -0.22
C VAL A 433 50.63 -35.03 -1.53
N ASN A 434 51.67 -34.56 -2.21
CA ASN A 434 52.08 -35.12 -3.50
C ASN A 434 52.44 -36.62 -3.36
N PRO A 435 51.64 -37.55 -3.94
CA PRO A 435 51.88 -38.99 -3.82
C PRO A 435 53.24 -39.44 -4.36
N MET A 436 53.80 -38.71 -5.33
CA MET A 436 55.11 -39.01 -5.93
C MET A 436 56.27 -38.92 -4.94
N THR A 437 56.08 -38.22 -3.81
CA THR A 437 57.09 -38.17 -2.74
C THR A 437 57.09 -39.41 -1.84
N TYR A 438 56.02 -40.22 -1.92
CA TYR A 438 55.81 -41.40 -1.08
C TYR A 438 55.88 -42.70 -1.88
N LEU A 439 55.59 -42.71 -3.18
CA LEU A 439 55.65 -43.91 -4.02
C LEU A 439 57.11 -44.40 -4.25
N PRO A 440 57.33 -45.73 -4.37
CA PRO A 440 58.66 -46.34 -4.45
C PRO A 440 59.48 -45.92 -5.67
#